data_AF-A0AAD5VH15-F1
#
_entry.id   AF-A0AAD5VH15-F1
#
_cell.length_a   1.000
_cell.length_b   1.000
_cell.length_c   1.000
_cell.angle_alpha   90.00
_cell.angle_beta   90.00
_cell.angle_gamma   90.00
#
_symmetry.space_group_name_H-M   'P 1'
#
loop_
_entity.id
_entity.type
_entity.pdbx_description
1 polymer ?
#
loop_
_entity_poly.entity_id
_entity_poly.type
_entity_poly.pdbx_seq_one_letter_code
_entity_poly.pdbx_strand_id
1 'polypeptide(L)'
;MVSLVPFVTLALASVSSAAAHPAYGSLAGLSREALAEIVPTLEYRRAAGPPPPITYNGTKLVNDAQHPYRRPGPNDMRGPCPGLNTLANHGYIPHSGIATPEQLIDSIWSISPPSL
;
A
#
# COMPACT_ATOMS: atom_id res chain seq x y z
N MET A 1 25.05 -47.21 1.52
CA MET A 1 23.62 -46.88 1.70
C MET A 1 23.50 -45.36 1.55
N VAL A 2 22.83 -44.87 0.50
CA VAL A 2 22.69 -43.42 0.25
C VAL A 2 21.52 -42.90 1.08
N SER A 3 21.77 -41.90 1.93
CA SER A 3 20.74 -41.28 2.77
C SER A 3 19.86 -40.38 1.90
N LEU A 4 18.57 -40.69 1.83
CA LEU A 4 17.55 -39.91 1.10
C LEU A 4 17.00 -38.74 1.91
N VAL A 5 17.35 -38.65 3.19
CA VAL A 5 16.89 -37.59 4.12
C VAL A 5 17.10 -36.17 3.59
N PRO A 6 18.28 -35.76 3.06
CA PRO A 6 18.48 -34.39 2.59
C PRO A 6 17.61 -34.04 1.36
N PHE A 7 17.33 -35.03 0.50
CA PHE A 7 16.47 -34.83 -0.67
C PHE A 7 15.01 -34.66 -0.26
N VAL A 8 14.55 -35.44 0.72
CA VAL A 8 13.20 -35.29 1.28
C VAL A 8 13.04 -33.94 1.97
N THR A 9 14.01 -33.49 2.77
CA THR A 9 13.96 -32.16 3.41
C THR A 9 13.96 -31.02 2.42
N LEU A 10 14.71 -31.12 1.32
CA LEU A 10 14.74 -30.10 0.27
C LEU A 10 13.41 -30.06 -0.51
N ALA A 11 12.82 -31.23 -0.79
CA ALA A 11 11.51 -31.32 -1.44
C ALA A 11 10.39 -30.69 -0.59
N LEU A 12 10.34 -31.00 0.72
CA LEU A 12 9.38 -30.39 1.64
C LEU A 12 9.55 -28.87 1.76
N ALA A 13 10.79 -28.37 1.83
CA ALA A 13 11.06 -26.93 1.89
C ALA A 13 10.64 -26.18 0.61
N SER A 14 10.71 -26.84 -0.55
CA SER A 14 10.31 -26.24 -1.83
C SER A 14 8.79 -26.09 -1.99
N VAL A 15 7.99 -26.92 -1.30
CA VAL A 15 6.52 -26.88 -1.39
C VAL A 15 5.94 -25.68 -0.61
N SER A 16 6.60 -25.25 0.47
CA SER A 16 6.13 -24.14 1.30
C SER A 16 6.26 -22.75 0.65
N SER A 17 6.96 -22.63 -0.49
CA SER A 17 7.16 -21.33 -1.17
C SER A 17 6.05 -20.97 -2.18
N ALA A 18 5.12 -21.89 -2.48
CA ALA A 18 4.14 -21.71 -3.56
C ALA A 18 2.74 -21.25 -3.11
N ALA A 19 2.48 -21.18 -1.79
CA ALA A 19 1.21 -20.69 -1.24
C ALA A 19 1.26 -19.21 -0.82
N ALA A 20 2.18 -18.42 -1.38
CA ALA A 20 2.06 -16.97 -1.32
C ALA A 20 1.07 -16.53 -2.39
N HIS A 21 -0.23 -16.77 -2.17
CA HIS A 21 -1.23 -16.00 -2.89
C HIS A 21 -0.94 -14.54 -2.55
N PRO A 22 -0.70 -13.66 -3.55
CA PRO A 22 -0.59 -12.26 -3.21
C PRO A 22 -1.92 -11.89 -2.55
N ALA A 23 -1.88 -11.46 -1.29
CA ALA A 23 -3.06 -10.98 -0.56
C ALA A 23 -3.75 -9.81 -1.31
N TYR A 24 -3.10 -9.28 -2.35
CA TYR A 24 -3.57 -8.24 -3.24
C TYR A 24 -3.28 -8.63 -4.69
N GLY A 25 -4.23 -9.32 -5.33
CA GLY A 25 -4.25 -9.54 -6.77
C GLY A 25 -5.21 -8.57 -7.45
N SER A 26 -4.87 -8.09 -8.65
CA SER A 26 -5.82 -7.30 -9.44
C SER A 26 -7.00 -8.17 -9.86
N LEU A 27 -8.23 -7.67 -9.68
CA LEU A 27 -9.43 -8.28 -10.27
C LEU A 27 -9.51 -8.03 -11.79
N ALA A 28 -8.72 -7.08 -12.30
CA ALA A 28 -8.72 -6.75 -13.72
C ALA A 28 -8.12 -7.91 -14.54
N GLY A 29 -8.84 -8.32 -15.57
CA GLY A 29 -8.43 -9.40 -16.47
C GLY A 29 -8.90 -10.81 -16.07
N LEU A 30 -9.61 -10.97 -14.95
CA LEU A 30 -10.23 -12.24 -14.58
C LEU A 30 -11.50 -12.55 -15.39
N SER A 31 -11.76 -13.83 -15.61
CA SER A 31 -13.02 -14.33 -16.20
C SER A 31 -14.22 -14.01 -15.30
N ARG A 32 -15.42 -13.93 -15.87
CA ARG A 32 -16.65 -13.64 -15.10
C ARG A 32 -16.93 -14.69 -14.03
N GLU A 33 -16.60 -15.95 -14.33
CA GLU A 33 -16.79 -17.09 -13.44
C GLU A 33 -15.90 -16.96 -12.19
N ALA A 34 -14.61 -16.68 -12.40
CA ALA A 34 -13.67 -16.40 -11.31
C ALA A 34 -14.09 -15.16 -10.48
N LEU A 35 -14.57 -14.09 -11.12
CA LEU A 35 -15.08 -12.92 -10.41
C LEU A 35 -16.32 -13.25 -9.58
N ALA A 36 -17.23 -14.08 -10.08
CA ALA A 36 -18.43 -14.51 -9.36
C ALA A 36 -18.10 -15.32 -8.10
N GLU A 37 -16.99 -16.05 -8.10
CA GLU A 37 -16.47 -16.76 -6.93
C GLU A 37 -15.77 -15.83 -5.94
N ILE A 38 -14.93 -14.91 -6.42
CA ILE A 38 -14.09 -14.06 -5.57
C ILE A 38 -14.88 -12.91 -4.94
N VAL A 39 -15.69 -12.18 -5.71
CA VAL A 39 -16.35 -10.94 -5.26
C VAL A 39 -17.18 -11.11 -3.97
N PRO A 40 -17.97 -12.19 -3.78
CA PRO A 40 -18.72 -12.40 -2.54
C PRO A 40 -17.85 -12.59 -1.29
N THR A 41 -16.57 -12.95 -1.46
CA THR A 41 -15.63 -13.14 -0.35
C THR A 41 -14.96 -11.84 0.09
N LEU A 42 -15.08 -10.76 -0.70
CA LEU A 42 -14.44 -9.48 -0.43
C LEU A 42 -15.27 -8.62 0.52
N GLU A 43 -14.60 -7.99 1.48
CA GLU A 43 -15.20 -6.93 2.29
C GLU A 43 -15.31 -5.65 1.45
N TYR A 44 -16.53 -5.24 1.11
CA TYR A 44 -16.74 -3.95 0.46
C TYR A 44 -16.48 -2.80 1.44
N ARG A 45 -15.44 -2.01 1.16
CA ARG A 45 -15.18 -0.75 1.85
C ARG A 45 -15.61 0.42 0.97
N ARG A 46 -16.66 1.12 1.41
CA ARG A 46 -17.12 2.33 0.74
C ARG A 46 -16.10 3.44 0.98
N ALA A 47 -15.51 3.97 -0.08
CA ALA A 47 -14.81 5.24 -0.01
C ALA A 47 -15.82 6.34 0.34
N ALA A 48 -15.47 7.21 1.28
CA ALA A 48 -16.16 8.48 1.36
C ALA A 48 -15.87 9.25 0.05
N GLY A 49 -16.76 10.16 -0.34
CA GLY A 49 -16.50 11.00 -1.51
C GLY A 49 -15.16 11.73 -1.39
N PRO A 50 -14.63 12.29 -2.50
CA PRO A 50 -13.39 13.03 -2.43
C PRO A 50 -13.49 14.16 -1.39
N PRO A 51 -12.39 14.47 -0.68
CA PRO A 51 -12.37 15.61 0.23
C PRO A 51 -12.66 16.92 -0.53
N PRO A 52 -13.15 17.97 0.16
CA PRO A 52 -13.33 19.27 -0.45
C PRO A 52 -11.98 19.84 -0.94
N PRO A 53 -11.99 20.77 -1.92
CA PRO A 53 -10.77 21.45 -2.36
C PRO A 53 -10.07 22.17 -1.21
N ILE A 54 -8.73 22.22 -1.27
CA ILE A 54 -7.90 22.94 -0.30
C ILE A 54 -8.20 24.44 -0.31
N THR A 55 -8.21 25.07 0.86
CA THR A 55 -8.45 26.52 1.02
C THR A 55 -7.23 27.34 0.62
N TYR A 56 -6.03 26.81 0.82
CA TYR A 56 -4.77 27.46 0.46
C TYR A 56 -3.97 26.55 -0.46
N ASN A 57 -3.73 27.03 -1.67
CA ASN A 57 -2.96 26.34 -2.71
C ASN A 57 -1.62 27.03 -3.02
N GLY A 58 -1.17 27.96 -2.19
CA GLY A 58 0.13 28.63 -2.36
C GLY A 58 1.30 27.78 -1.87
N THR A 59 2.52 28.26 -2.09
CA THR A 59 3.71 27.61 -1.55
C THR A 59 3.74 27.75 -0.03
N LYS A 60 3.95 26.64 0.66
CA LYS A 60 4.18 26.61 2.11
C LYS A 60 5.33 25.66 2.44
N LEU A 61 5.91 25.83 3.63
CA LEU A 61 6.87 24.87 4.15
C LEU A 61 6.12 23.57 4.49
N VAL A 62 6.52 22.45 3.86
CA VAL A 62 5.93 21.11 4.06
C VAL A 62 6.88 20.16 4.81
N ASN A 63 8.10 20.60 5.08
CA ASN A 63 9.03 19.89 5.97
C ASN A 63 9.18 20.75 7.22
N ASP A 64 8.17 20.69 8.08
CA ASP A 64 8.05 21.48 9.30
C ASP A 64 8.18 20.59 10.55
N ALA A 65 8.08 21.21 11.72
CA ALA A 65 8.18 20.50 13.00
C ALA A 65 7.02 19.53 13.27
N GLN A 66 5.88 19.66 12.56
CA GLN A 66 4.73 18.76 12.68
C GLN A 66 4.89 17.52 11.79
N HIS A 67 5.67 17.64 10.70
CA HIS A 67 5.92 16.57 9.73
C HIS A 67 7.41 16.18 9.67
N PRO A 68 8.06 15.84 10.80
CA PRO A 68 9.47 15.47 10.80
C PRO A 68 9.67 14.14 10.07
N TYR A 69 10.78 14.01 9.36
CA TYR A 69 11.17 12.75 8.75
C TYR A 69 11.36 11.65 9.81
N ARG A 70 10.78 10.49 9.56
CA ARG A 70 11.00 9.25 10.30
C ARG A 70 11.30 8.12 9.32
N ARG A 71 12.35 7.35 9.61
CA ARG A 71 12.69 6.15 8.82
C ARG A 71 11.59 5.09 9.01
N PRO A 72 11.15 4.40 7.94
CA PRO A 72 10.19 3.30 8.08
C PRO A 72 10.75 2.19 8.99
N GLY A 73 9.90 1.66 9.85
CA GLY A 73 10.14 0.48 10.66
C GLY A 73 9.94 -0.82 9.87
N PRO A 74 10.22 -1.98 10.48
CA PRO A 74 10.12 -3.29 9.82
C PRO A 74 8.72 -3.65 9.31
N ASN A 75 7.68 -3.07 9.91
CA ASN A 75 6.27 -3.35 9.58
C ASN A 75 5.62 -2.24 8.74
N ASP A 76 6.37 -1.19 8.37
CA ASP A 76 5.83 -0.09 7.58
C ASP A 76 5.98 -0.40 6.07
N MET A 77 4.88 -0.32 5.33
CA MET A 77 4.83 -0.63 3.91
C MET A 77 5.30 0.55 3.06
N ARG A 78 6.12 0.28 2.05
CA ARG A 78 6.52 1.26 1.02
C ARG A 78 6.36 0.64 -0.35
N GLY A 79 5.82 1.41 -1.28
CA GLY A 79 5.51 0.98 -2.64
C GLY A 79 6.46 1.57 -3.67
N PRO A 80 6.13 1.42 -4.97
CA PRO A 80 6.94 1.98 -6.05
C PRO A 80 6.80 3.49 -6.21
N CYS A 81 5.78 4.13 -5.61
CA CYS A 81 5.56 5.57 -5.74
C CYS A 81 6.43 6.35 -4.74
N PRO A 82 7.44 7.12 -5.19
CA PRO A 82 8.33 7.86 -4.29
C PRO A 82 7.59 8.95 -3.51
N GLY A 83 6.58 9.60 -4.11
CA GLY A 83 5.79 10.64 -3.45
C GLY A 83 5.03 10.12 -2.21
N LEU A 84 4.32 9.00 -2.36
CA LEU A 84 3.58 8.39 -1.23
C LEU A 84 4.51 7.88 -0.13
N ASN A 85 5.68 7.35 -0.51
CA ASN A 85 6.69 6.92 0.45
C ASN A 85 7.19 8.10 1.31
N THR A 86 7.42 9.26 0.68
CA THR A 86 7.82 10.48 1.39
C THR A 86 6.71 10.98 2.30
N LEU A 87 5.46 11.03 1.83
CA LEU A 87 4.30 11.41 2.67
C LEU A 87 4.19 10.54 3.92
N ALA A 88 4.33 9.22 3.79
CA ALA A 88 4.30 8.31 4.93
C ALA A 88 5.48 8.55 5.89
N ASN A 89 6.69 8.75 5.37
CA ASN A 89 7.88 9.03 6.19
C ASN A 89 7.78 10.34 6.97
N HIS A 90 7.06 11.34 6.44
CA HIS A 90 6.81 12.63 7.07
C HIS A 90 5.49 12.69 7.87
N GLY A 91 4.71 11.61 7.89
CA GLY A 91 3.48 11.52 8.68
C GLY A 91 2.27 12.27 8.10
N TYR A 92 2.31 12.67 6.83
CA TYR A 92 1.14 13.22 6.13
C TYR A 92 0.05 12.17 5.94
N ILE A 93 0.45 10.93 5.64
CA ILE A 93 -0.40 9.73 5.67
C ILE A 93 0.07 8.81 6.81
N PRO A 94 -0.75 7.83 7.25
CA PRO A 94 -0.33 6.88 8.29
C PRO A 94 1.05 6.29 8.00
N HIS A 95 1.94 6.35 9.00
CA HIS A 95 3.35 5.95 8.83
C HIS A 95 3.51 4.48 8.39
N SER A 96 2.52 3.64 8.72
CA SER A 96 2.38 2.25 8.27
C SER A 96 2.33 2.08 6.75
N GLY A 97 2.06 3.15 5.99
CA GLY A 97 1.89 3.08 4.54
C GLY A 97 0.52 2.57 4.08
N ILE A 98 -0.42 2.38 5.01
CA ILE A 98 -1.80 1.97 4.72
C ILE A 98 -2.72 3.17 4.97
N ALA A 99 -3.28 3.73 3.92
CA ALA A 99 -4.11 4.93 3.95
C ALA A 99 -5.41 4.73 3.16
N THR A 100 -6.46 5.48 3.53
CA THR A 100 -7.70 5.52 2.75
C THR A 100 -7.54 6.43 1.52
N PRO A 101 -8.38 6.28 0.48
CA PRO A 101 -8.35 7.17 -0.68
C PRO A 101 -8.47 8.66 -0.30
N GLU A 102 -9.27 8.98 0.70
CA GLU A 102 -9.48 10.36 1.14
C GLU A 102 -8.22 10.94 1.80
N GLN A 103 -7.54 10.15 2.65
CA GLN A 103 -6.26 10.55 3.25
C GLN A 103 -5.19 10.82 2.19
N LEU A 104 -5.17 10.01 1.11
CA LEU A 104 -4.24 10.21 0.00
C LEU A 104 -4.52 11.53 -0.73
N ILE A 105 -5.78 11.78 -1.09
CA ILE A 105 -6.16 13.01 -1.81
C ILE A 105 -5.87 14.24 -0.95
N ASP A 106 -6.31 14.23 0.31
CA ASP A 106 -6.11 15.36 1.23
C ASP A 106 -4.62 15.65 1.44
N SER A 107 -3.82 14.61 1.67
CA SER A 107 -2.37 14.76 1.86
C SER A 107 -1.67 15.32 0.63
N ILE A 108 -1.94 14.76 -0.55
CA ILE A 108 -1.31 15.20 -1.80
C ILE A 108 -1.67 16.66 -2.10
N TRP A 109 -2.94 17.03 -1.97
CA TRP A 109 -3.35 18.41 -2.19
C TRP A 109 -2.76 19.35 -1.15
N SER A 110 -2.65 18.93 0.10
CA SER A 110 -2.09 19.76 1.16
C SER A 110 -0.61 20.13 0.93
N ILE A 111 0.16 19.31 0.20
CA ILE A 111 1.60 19.56 -0.06
C ILE A 111 1.91 20.05 -1.46
N SER A 112 0.92 20.08 -2.36
CA SER A 112 1.14 20.45 -3.75
C SER A 112 1.12 21.97 -3.92
N PRO A 113 2.14 22.58 -4.56
CA PRO A 113 2.05 23.97 -4.99
C PRO A 113 0.94 24.13 -6.05
N PRO A 114 0.50 25.36 -6.36
CA PRO A 114 -0.52 25.55 -7.39
C PRO A 114 0.08 25.07 -8.71
N SER A 115 -0.71 24.34 -9.49
CA SER A 115 -0.33 23.94 -10.85
C SER A 115 0.08 25.18 -11.63
N LEU A 116 1.37 25.25 -11.99
CA LEU A 116 1.90 26.23 -12.94
C LEU A 116 1.21 26.07 -14.31
#